data_AF-A0A371WPH8-F1
#
_entry.id   AF-A0A371WPH8-F1
#
_cell.length_a   1.000
_cell.length_b   1.000
_cell.length_c   1.000
_cell.angle_alpha   90.00
_cell.angle_beta   90.00
_cell.angle_gamma   90.00
#
_symmetry.space_group_name_H-M   'P 1'
#
loop_
_entity.id
_entity.type
_entity.pdbx_description
1 polymer ?
#
loop_
_entity_poly.entity_id
_entity_poly.type
_entity_poly.pdbx_seq_one_letter_code
_entity_poly.pdbx_strand_id
1 'polypeptide(L)'
;MLASRRVLVPDAQPKEILHMDELFPIGVGAAIGALSTFDLRWFRPLWLRLLMIALAGGTATFVSGEYQQSWLFVCADILEVAFCALIGAFAVNYLRTGRLSLRASVPASR
;
A
#
# COMPACT_ATOMS: atom_id res chain seq x y z
N MET A 1 -19.34 -51.02 -25.79
CA MET A 1 -18.85 -50.65 -24.44
C MET A 1 -17.95 -49.43 -24.59
N LEU A 2 -18.49 -48.23 -24.37
CA LEU A 2 -17.75 -46.95 -24.45
C LEU A 2 -17.31 -46.57 -23.04
N ALA A 3 -16.01 -46.60 -22.79
CA ALA A 3 -15.43 -46.16 -21.53
C ALA A 3 -15.57 -44.63 -21.41
N SER A 4 -16.46 -44.20 -20.52
CA SER A 4 -16.65 -42.80 -20.15
C SER A 4 -15.38 -42.30 -19.46
N ARG A 5 -14.59 -41.51 -20.20
CA ARG A 5 -13.39 -40.84 -19.67
C ARG A 5 -13.87 -39.70 -18.78
N ARG A 6 -13.99 -39.95 -17.48
CA ARG A 6 -14.21 -38.89 -16.48
C ARG A 6 -13.00 -37.97 -16.52
N VAL A 7 -13.19 -36.77 -17.04
CA VAL A 7 -12.27 -35.65 -16.87
C VAL A 7 -12.26 -35.37 -15.36
N LEU A 8 -11.17 -35.74 -14.70
CA LEU A 8 -10.85 -35.22 -13.37
C LEU A 8 -10.67 -33.71 -13.53
N VAL A 9 -11.73 -32.95 -13.24
CA VAL A 9 -11.61 -31.53 -12.92
C VAL A 9 -10.85 -31.50 -11.60
N PRO A 10 -9.61 -30.98 -11.53
CA PRO A 10 -8.95 -30.83 -10.25
C PRO A 10 -9.83 -29.94 -9.38
N ASP A 11 -10.34 -30.55 -8.31
CA ASP A 11 -11.13 -29.93 -7.27
C ASP A 11 -10.37 -28.74 -6.68
N ALA A 12 -11.10 -27.64 -6.52
CA ALA A 12 -10.80 -26.51 -5.65
C ALA A 12 -9.36 -25.99 -5.65
N GLN A 13 -9.16 -24.85 -6.34
CA GLN A 13 -8.09 -23.90 -6.03
C GLN A 13 -7.93 -23.82 -4.50
N PRO A 14 -6.73 -24.04 -3.94
CA PRO A 14 -6.52 -23.86 -2.52
C PRO A 14 -6.92 -22.41 -2.22
N LYS A 15 -7.93 -22.28 -1.35
CA LYS A 15 -8.42 -21.04 -0.75
C LYS A 15 -7.27 -20.05 -0.67
N GLU A 16 -7.33 -18.97 -1.48
CA GLU A 16 -6.40 -17.84 -1.42
C GLU A 16 -6.20 -17.47 0.04
N ILE A 17 -5.11 -17.96 0.63
CA ILE A 17 -4.53 -17.34 1.79
C ILE A 17 -3.96 -16.09 1.15
N LEU A 18 -4.70 -14.98 1.18
CA LEU A 18 -4.13 -13.67 0.82
C LEU A 18 -2.78 -13.63 1.52
N HIS A 19 -1.70 -13.66 0.74
CA HIS A 19 -0.36 -13.58 1.26
C HIS A 19 -0.31 -12.24 1.99
N MET A 20 -0.36 -12.29 3.32
CA MET A 20 -0.34 -11.10 4.19
C MET A 20 0.89 -10.24 3.93
N ASP A 21 1.90 -10.85 3.30
CA ASP A 21 3.15 -10.25 2.86
C ASP A 21 2.92 -9.13 1.83
N GLU A 22 1.90 -9.24 0.96
CA GLU A 22 1.54 -8.20 -0.03
C GLU A 22 0.79 -7.01 0.61
N LEU A 23 0.06 -7.25 1.70
CA LEU A 23 -0.67 -6.20 2.41
C LEU A 23 0.27 -5.26 3.19
N PHE A 24 1.47 -5.73 3.53
CA PHE A 24 2.45 -4.96 4.28
C PHE A 24 2.95 -3.72 3.51
N PRO A 25 3.51 -3.81 2.28
CA PRO A 25 3.97 -2.65 1.53
C PRO A 25 2.83 -1.67 1.24
N ILE A 26 1.63 -2.17 0.95
CA ILE A 26 0.43 -1.36 0.72
C ILE A 26 0.07 -0.54 1.97
N GLY A 27 -0.09 -1.22 3.11
CA GLY A 27 -0.51 -0.59 4.36
C GLY A 27 0.53 0.41 4.88
N VAL A 28 1.81 0.03 4.86
CA VAL A 28 2.90 0.88 5.32
C VAL A 28 3.09 2.08 4.41
N GLY A 29 3.03 1.90 3.09
CA GLY A 29 3.08 3.00 2.13
C GLY A 29 1.97 4.01 2.39
N ALA A 30 0.71 3.56 2.44
CA ALA A 30 -0.44 4.42 2.72
C ALA A 30 -0.30 5.19 4.06
N ALA A 31 0.20 4.53 5.10
CA ALA A 31 0.45 5.15 6.40
C ALA A 31 1.56 6.22 6.34
N ILE A 32 2.69 5.95 5.68
CA ILE A 32 3.76 6.95 5.46
C ILE A 32 3.21 8.16 4.72
N GLY A 33 2.43 7.93 3.66
CA GLY A 33 1.73 8.96 2.90
C GLY A 33 0.85 9.84 3.77
N ALA A 34 -0.06 9.21 4.52
CA ALA A 34 -0.97 9.90 5.43
C ALA A 34 -0.21 10.69 6.50
N LEU A 35 0.76 10.07 7.19
CA LEU A 35 1.57 10.71 8.22
C LEU A 35 2.35 11.92 7.69
N SER A 36 2.81 11.87 6.44
CA SER A 36 3.53 12.98 5.81
C SER A 36 2.67 14.23 5.57
N THR A 37 1.34 14.09 5.59
CA THR A 37 0.41 15.22 5.47
C THR A 37 0.07 15.86 6.82
N PHE A 38 0.33 15.17 7.93
CA PHE A 38 0.27 15.78 9.25
C PHE A 38 1.53 16.62 9.45
N ASP A 39 1.38 17.77 10.10
CA ASP A 39 2.44 18.77 10.24
C ASP A 39 3.48 18.36 11.32
N LEU A 40 3.86 17.08 11.29
CA LEU A 40 4.89 16.50 12.13
C LEU A 40 6.23 17.03 11.63
N ARG A 41 6.86 17.90 12.42
CA ARG A 41 8.15 18.54 12.10
C ARG A 41 9.21 17.55 11.60
N TRP A 42 9.20 16.32 12.11
CA TRP A 42 10.16 15.26 11.76
C TRP A 42 9.88 14.61 10.39
N PHE A 43 8.66 14.73 9.86
CA PHE A 43 8.29 14.23 8.52
C PHE A 43 8.42 15.29 7.42
N ARG A 44 8.74 16.55 7.74
CA ARG A 44 8.88 17.61 6.73
C ARG A 44 9.96 17.33 5.68
N PRO A 45 11.18 16.90 6.01
CA PRO A 45 12.23 16.83 5.00
C PRO A 45 12.00 15.64 4.06
N LEU A 46 12.11 15.90 2.75
CA LEU A 46 11.87 14.90 1.69
C LEU A 46 12.76 13.66 1.84
N TRP A 47 14.02 13.85 2.22
CA TRP A 47 14.98 12.75 2.36
C TRP A 47 14.57 11.73 3.44
N LEU A 48 13.95 12.16 4.55
CA LEU A 48 13.45 11.24 5.57
C LEU A 48 12.29 10.39 5.03
N ARG A 49 11.42 10.97 4.20
CA ARG A 49 10.31 10.23 3.58
C ARG A 49 10.84 9.19 2.60
N LEU A 50 11.81 9.57 1.76
CA LEU A 50 12.46 8.66 0.84
C LEU A 50 13.19 7.53 1.59
N LEU A 51 13.88 7.86 2.68
CA LEU A 51 14.53 6.87 3.54
C LEU A 51 13.50 5.90 4.14
N MET A 52 12.38 6.39 4.66
CA MET A 52 11.33 5.53 5.20
C MET A 52 10.70 4.62 4.15
N ILE A 53 10.46 5.12 2.93
CA ILE A 53 9.96 4.32 1.81
C ILE A 53 10.97 3.22 1.44
N ALA A 54 12.25 3.57 1.32
CA ALA A 54 13.30 2.62 0.99
C ALA A 54 13.44 1.54 2.08
N LEU A 55 13.42 1.93 3.36
CA LEU A 55 13.47 1.00 4.48
C LEU A 55 12.24 0.10 4.53
N ALA A 56 11.04 0.64 4.32
CA ALA A 56 9.80 -0.14 4.33
C ALA A 56 9.76 -1.15 3.18
N GLY A 57 10.06 -0.74 1.94
CA GLY A 57 10.13 -1.63 0.79
C GLY A 57 11.22 -2.70 0.97
N GLY A 58 12.42 -2.30 1.40
CA GLY A 58 13.50 -3.26 1.68
C GLY A 58 13.17 -4.24 2.81
N THR A 59 12.43 -3.82 3.83
CA THR A 59 11.97 -4.71 4.91
C THR A 59 10.93 -5.70 4.39
N ALA A 60 10.02 -5.27 3.51
CA ALA A 60 9.02 -6.14 2.89
C ALA A 60 9.70 -7.28 2.12
N THR A 61 10.66 -6.95 1.25
CA THR A 61 11.40 -7.95 0.46
C THR A 61 12.28 -8.85 1.32
N PHE A 62 12.82 -8.32 2.42
CA PHE A 62 13.60 -9.11 3.36
C PHE A 62 12.73 -10.15 4.09
N VAL A 63 11.53 -9.75 4.49
CA VAL A 63 10.56 -10.63 5.18
C VAL A 63 9.98 -11.67 4.22
N SER A 64 9.69 -11.30 2.97
CA SER A 64 9.21 -12.26 1.95
C SER A 64 10.28 -13.26 1.53
N GLY A 65 11.56 -12.94 1.74
CA GLY A 65 12.70 -13.78 1.35
C GLY A 65 13.02 -13.71 -0.16
N GLU A 66 12.30 -12.89 -0.92
CA GLU A 66 12.42 -12.78 -2.38
C GLU A 66 13.74 -12.13 -2.83
N TYR A 67 14.43 -11.44 -1.92
CA TYR A 67 15.76 -10.88 -2.19
C TYR A 67 16.78 -11.96 -2.59
N GLN A 68 16.54 -13.22 -2.22
CA GLN A 68 17.39 -14.35 -2.60
C GLN A 68 17.19 -14.79 -4.06
N GLN A 69 16.03 -14.49 -4.65
CA GLN A 69 15.76 -14.77 -6.07
C GLN A 69 16.28 -13.64 -6.96
N SER A 70 15.96 -12.39 -6.64
CA SER A 70 16.34 -11.25 -7.46
C SER A 70 16.27 -9.92 -6.72
N TRP A 71 17.21 -9.03 -7.02
CA TRP A 71 17.18 -7.63 -6.58
C TRP A 71 16.00 -6.84 -7.18
N LEU A 72 15.37 -7.33 -8.25
CA LEU A 72 14.21 -6.68 -8.86
C LEU A 72 13.02 -6.62 -7.88
N PHE A 73 12.86 -7.60 -7.00
CA PHE A 73 11.79 -7.60 -5.98
C PHE A 73 11.95 -6.45 -4.99
N VAL A 74 13.18 -6.13 -4.59
CA VAL A 74 13.47 -4.97 -3.73
C VAL A 74 13.01 -3.67 -4.38
N CYS A 75 13.30 -3.51 -5.68
CA CYS A 75 12.86 -2.35 -6.42
C CYS A 75 11.33 -2.29 -6.56
N ALA A 76 10.67 -3.44 -6.80
CA ALA A 76 9.23 -3.54 -6.90
C ALA A 76 8.54 -3.10 -5.61
N ASP A 77 8.96 -3.64 -4.46
CA ASP A 77 8.38 -3.30 -3.15
C ASP A 77 8.60 -1.83 -2.78
N ILE A 78 9.79 -1.28 -3.06
CA ILE A 78 10.07 0.16 -2.83
C ILE A 78 9.12 1.03 -3.67
N LEU A 79 8.90 0.67 -4.95
CA LEU A 79 7.99 1.39 -5.83
C LEU A 79 6.54 1.27 -5.37
N GLU A 80 6.13 0.09 -4.90
CA GLU A 80 4.80 -0.14 -4.36
C GLU A 80 4.55 0.71 -3.12
N VAL A 81 5.47 0.70 -2.14
CA VAL A 81 5.39 1.56 -0.96
C VAL A 81 5.33 3.04 -1.36
N ALA A 82 6.14 3.47 -2.32
CA ALA A 82 6.14 4.85 -2.81
C ALA A 82 4.79 5.23 -3.43
N PHE A 83 4.22 4.36 -4.25
CA PHE A 83 2.94 4.57 -4.91
C PHE A 83 1.79 4.64 -3.89
N CYS A 84 1.75 3.70 -2.94
CA CYS A 84 0.77 3.71 -1.86
C CYS A 84 0.92 4.94 -0.95
N ALA A 85 2.14 5.43 -0.73
CA ALA A 85 2.36 6.69 -0.01
C ALA A 85 1.79 7.91 -0.74
N LEU A 86 1.89 7.96 -2.07
CA LEU A 86 1.25 9.02 -2.85
C LEU A 86 -0.27 8.96 -2.72
N ILE A 87 -0.86 7.77 -2.82
CA ILE A 87 -2.30 7.57 -2.65
C ILE A 87 -2.75 7.98 -1.25
N GLY A 88 -2.05 7.55 -0.20
CA GLY A 88 -2.37 7.90 1.18
C GLY A 88 -2.32 9.40 1.43
N ALA A 89 -1.29 10.08 0.92
CA ALA A 89 -1.18 11.52 1.01
C ALA A 89 -2.31 12.24 0.26
N PHE A 90 -2.63 11.78 -0.96
CA PHE A 90 -3.71 12.36 -1.76
C PHE A 90 -5.07 12.17 -1.10
N ALA A 91 -5.37 10.98 -0.57
CA ALA A 91 -6.62 10.69 0.12
C ALA A 91 -6.81 11.60 1.34
N VAL A 92 -5.79 11.79 2.17
CA VAL A 92 -5.89 12.69 3.33
C VAL A 92 -6.08 14.14 2.89
N ASN A 93 -5.33 14.61 1.88
CA ASN A 93 -5.48 15.97 1.37
C ASN A 93 -6.87 16.20 0.75
N TYR A 94 -7.39 15.25 0.00
CA TYR A 94 -8.75 15.29 -0.56
C TYR A 94 -9.80 15.41 0.54
N LEU A 95 -9.71 14.57 1.58
CA LEU A 95 -10.62 14.63 2.73
C LEU A 95 -10.53 15.95 3.50
N ARG A 96 -9.32 16.50 3.67
CA ARG A 96 -9.13 17.81 4.34
C ARG A 96 -9.73 18.95 3.54
N THR A 97 -9.53 18.95 2.22
CA THR A 97 -10.02 20.01 1.33
C THR A 97 -11.54 19.92 1.16
N GLY A 98 -12.09 18.71 1.04
CA GLY A 98 -13.54 18.48 1.01
C GLY A 98 -14.24 18.92 2.31
N ARG A 99 -13.63 18.67 3.47
CA ARG A 99 -14.14 19.17 4.77
C ARG A 99 -14.14 20.70 4.88
N LEU A 100 -13.15 21.38 4.30
CA LEU A 100 -13.10 22.84 4.26
C LEU A 100 -14.22 23.40 3.36
N SER A 101 -14.49 22.74 2.24
CA SER A 101 -15.56 23.14 1.31
C SER A 101 -16.95 22.98 1.93
N LEU A 102 -17.20 21.90 2.69
CA LEU A 102 -18.46 21.68 3.42
C LEU A 102 -18.68 22.65 4.59
N ARG A 103 -17.61 23.14 5.24
CA ARG A 103 -17.74 24.17 6.30
C ARG A 103 -18.08 25.55 5.75
N ALA A 104 -17.62 25.88 4.54
CA ALA A 104 -17.89 27.17 3.91
C ALA A 104 -19.35 27.29 3.41
N SER A 105 -20.04 26.16 3.21
CA SER A 105 -21.42 26.13 2.70
C SER A 105 -22.50 26.04 3.78
N VAL A 106 -22.15 25.99 5.07
CA VAL A 106 -23.12 26.12 6.17
C VAL A 106 -23.25 27.62 6.50
N PRO A 107 -24.32 28.31 6.09
CA PRO A 107 -24.53 29.69 6.51
C PRO A 107 -24.70 29.70 8.03
N ALA A 108 -23.93 30.57 8.70
CA ALA A 108 -24.12 30.84 10.11
C ALA A 108 -25.56 31.35 10.33
N SER A 109 -26.47 30.47 10.73
CA SER A 109 -27.76 30.87 11.26
C SER A 109 -27.48 31.57 12.58
N ARG A 110 -27.78 32.87 12.57
CA ARG A 110 -27.60 33.91 13.59
C ARG A 110 -27.75 33.46 15.04
#